data_AF-A0A954R5D3-F1
#
_entry.id   AF-A0A954R5D3-F1
#
_cell.length_a   1.000
_cell.length_b   1.000
_cell.length_c   1.000
_cell.angle_alpha   90.00
_cell.angle_beta   90.00
_cell.angle_gamma   90.00
#
_symmetry.space_group_name_H-M   'P 1'
#
loop_
_entity.id
_entity.type
_entity.pdbx_description
1 polymer ?
#
loop_
_entity_poly.entity_id
_entity_poly.type
_entity_poly.pdbx_seq_one_letter_code
_entity_poly.pdbx_strand_id
1 'polypeptide(L)'
;VPPLLKSGEQRNWKTIRIVLESVGELLRDGRYPPVRRLVHALQFARNIDAAKTRRLTDRQIAELARTLAELMPEEAKPFFEDCKSPTRISKVVFRLTAVSYARLHPHCRHEANWTMRLDLARTSWKCLRGSGQTPVWGHAFPAATFESLEEPLGIKSPDIYLPLSRLIETTSESFLYALANRGRWSVTDSIRGLALLFPIGMWLLRWRASHREPTMEDMLNIVVALDRGQGDQSLSSKLQRRKLAMLGCNGELERLVVWYAR
;
A
#
# COMPACT_ATOMS: atom_id res chain seq x y z
N VAL A 1 -17.54 14.62 8.99
CA VAL A 1 -18.23 14.09 7.79
C VAL A 1 -17.67 12.69 7.51
N PRO A 2 -18.50 11.66 7.27
CA PRO A 2 -18.03 10.32 6.89
C PRO A 2 -17.14 10.34 5.65
N PRO A 3 -16.12 9.45 5.55
CA PRO A 3 -15.51 9.16 4.26
C PRO A 3 -16.57 8.62 3.28
N LEU A 4 -16.29 8.76 1.99
CA LEU A 4 -17.13 8.14 0.97
C LEU A 4 -17.03 6.61 1.08
N LEU A 5 -18.10 5.86 0.83
CA LEU A 5 -18.00 4.40 0.74
C LEU A 5 -17.10 4.01 -0.42
N LYS A 6 -17.40 4.57 -1.60
CA LYS A 6 -16.62 4.51 -2.83
C LYS A 6 -16.79 5.81 -3.62
N SER A 7 -16.10 5.93 -4.75
CA SER A 7 -16.12 7.15 -5.58
C SER A 7 -17.54 7.67 -5.84
N GLY A 8 -17.83 8.87 -5.31
CA GLY A 8 -19.12 9.55 -5.48
C GLY A 8 -20.28 8.99 -4.68
N GLU A 9 -20.05 8.13 -3.68
CA GLU A 9 -21.11 7.55 -2.84
C GLU A 9 -20.90 7.90 -1.36
N GLN A 10 -21.75 8.78 -0.83
CA GLN A 10 -21.81 9.11 0.59
C GLN A 10 -22.77 8.17 1.32
N ARG A 11 -22.42 7.79 2.55
CA ARG A 11 -23.28 7.00 3.45
C ARG A 11 -23.21 7.58 4.86
N ASN A 12 -24.15 7.18 5.70
CA ASN A 12 -24.14 7.58 7.09
C ASN A 12 -22.94 6.95 7.84
N TRP A 13 -22.58 7.53 8.99
CA TRP A 13 -21.42 7.07 9.77
C TRP A 13 -21.55 5.64 10.29
N LYS A 14 -22.75 5.21 10.68
CA LYS A 14 -23.03 3.85 11.15
C LYS A 14 -22.73 2.82 10.06
N THR A 15 -23.13 3.09 8.82
CA THR A 15 -22.86 2.23 7.66
C THR A 15 -21.36 2.17 7.36
N ILE A 16 -20.65 3.31 7.28
CA ILE A 16 -19.21 3.23 6.99
C ILE A 16 -18.45 2.54 8.13
N ARG A 17 -18.87 2.75 9.38
CA ARG A 17 -18.27 2.09 10.53
C ARG A 17 -18.39 0.57 10.43
N ILE A 18 -19.56 0.03 10.08
CA ILE A 18 -19.73 -1.42 9.89
C ILE A 18 -18.83 -1.95 8.76
N VAL A 19 -18.72 -1.20 7.65
CA VAL A 19 -17.82 -1.58 6.55
C VAL A 19 -16.35 -1.58 7.01
N LEU A 20 -15.93 -0.56 7.75
CA LEU A 20 -14.58 -0.47 8.31
C LEU A 20 -14.30 -1.57 9.34
N GLU A 21 -15.27 -1.90 10.19
CA GLU A 21 -15.19 -3.00 11.17
C GLU A 21 -15.03 -4.34 10.45
N SER A 22 -15.82 -4.60 9.38
CA SER A 22 -15.70 -5.82 8.57
C SER A 22 -14.31 -5.96 7.95
N VAL A 23 -13.74 -4.86 7.44
CA VAL A 23 -12.36 -4.85 6.91
C VAL A 23 -11.33 -5.00 8.03
N GLY A 24 -11.57 -4.38 9.18
CA GLY A 24 -10.72 -4.50 10.36
C GLY A 24 -10.66 -5.93 10.88
N GLU A 25 -11.76 -6.69 10.82
CA GLU A 25 -11.80 -8.12 11.12
C GLU A 25 -10.92 -8.92 10.14
N LEU A 26 -11.04 -8.68 8.83
CA LEU A 26 -10.18 -9.31 7.83
C LEU A 26 -8.68 -9.03 8.07
N LEU A 27 -8.35 -7.78 8.42
CA LEU A 27 -6.98 -7.33 8.66
C LEU A 27 -6.39 -7.86 9.97
N ARG A 28 -7.23 -8.30 10.91
CA ARG A 28 -6.85 -8.83 12.23
C ARG A 28 -7.04 -10.33 12.38
N ASP A 29 -7.47 -11.01 11.32
CA ASP A 29 -7.70 -12.46 11.34
C ASP A 29 -6.38 -13.23 11.53
N GLY A 30 -6.07 -13.57 12.79
CA GLY A 30 -4.83 -14.24 13.18
C GLY A 30 -4.64 -15.64 12.59
N ARG A 31 -5.63 -16.20 11.91
CA ARG A 31 -5.50 -17.45 11.16
C ARG A 31 -4.62 -17.29 9.91
N TYR A 32 -4.41 -16.06 9.45
CA TYR A 32 -3.70 -15.77 8.20
C TYR A 32 -2.51 -14.82 8.41
N PRO A 33 -1.42 -14.99 7.64
CA PRO A 33 -0.29 -14.07 7.68
C PRO A 33 -0.67 -12.66 7.18
N PRO A 34 0.06 -11.59 7.56
CA PRO A 34 -0.23 -10.21 7.18
C PRO A 34 -0.52 -10.00 5.68
N VAL A 35 0.29 -10.60 4.82
CA VAL A 35 0.16 -10.52 3.36
C VAL A 35 -1.19 -11.03 2.88
N ARG A 36 -1.66 -12.14 3.44
CA ARG A 36 -2.94 -12.75 3.07
C ARG A 36 -4.12 -11.93 3.55
N ARG A 37 -4.05 -11.40 4.78
CA ARG A 37 -5.03 -10.45 5.32
C ARG A 37 -5.18 -9.19 4.45
N LEU A 38 -4.07 -8.65 3.94
CA LEU A 38 -4.09 -7.51 3.01
C LEU A 38 -4.78 -7.85 1.68
N VAL A 39 -4.50 -9.03 1.11
CA VAL A 39 -5.15 -9.47 -0.13
C VAL A 39 -6.66 -9.68 0.08
N HIS A 40 -7.09 -10.19 1.24
CA HIS A 40 -8.52 -10.29 1.58
C HIS A 40 -9.18 -8.90 1.58
N ALA A 41 -8.55 -7.91 2.24
CA ALA A 41 -9.07 -6.55 2.26
C ALA A 41 -9.12 -5.91 0.86
N LEU A 42 -8.15 -6.20 0.00
CA LEU A 42 -8.14 -5.73 -1.39
C LEU A 42 -9.28 -6.33 -2.22
N GLN A 43 -9.51 -7.65 -2.13
CA GLN A 43 -10.67 -8.29 -2.77
C GLN A 43 -11.98 -7.71 -2.25
N PHE A 44 -12.08 -7.45 -0.94
CA PHE A 44 -13.25 -6.83 -0.35
C PHE A 44 -13.52 -5.45 -0.98
N ALA A 45 -12.50 -4.60 -1.06
CA ALA A 45 -12.61 -3.27 -1.65
C ALA A 45 -13.02 -3.33 -3.14
N ARG A 46 -12.48 -4.29 -3.88
CA ARG A 46 -12.84 -4.54 -5.29
C ARG A 46 -14.30 -4.94 -5.44
N ASN A 47 -14.78 -5.87 -4.62
CA ASN A 47 -16.17 -6.34 -4.67
C ASN A 47 -17.17 -5.23 -4.26
N ILE A 48 -16.84 -4.42 -3.25
CA ILE A 48 -17.64 -3.23 -2.90
C ILE A 48 -17.71 -2.23 -4.06
N ASP A 49 -16.59 -2.00 -4.76
CA ASP A 49 -16.58 -1.11 -5.92
C ASP A 49 -17.43 -1.63 -7.08
N ALA A 50 -17.37 -2.94 -7.35
CA ALA A 50 -18.15 -3.61 -8.39
C ALA A 50 -19.66 -3.69 -8.08
N ALA A 51 -20.04 -3.79 -6.80
CA ALA A 51 -21.43 -3.93 -6.39
C ALA A 51 -22.28 -2.67 -6.70
N LYS A 52 -23.57 -2.85 -7.02
CA LYS A 52 -24.51 -1.73 -7.27
C LYS A 52 -25.05 -1.13 -5.95
N THR A 53 -24.15 -0.73 -5.06
CA THR A 53 -24.45 -0.28 -3.69
C THR A 53 -25.38 0.93 -3.61
N ARG A 54 -25.37 1.84 -4.59
CA ARG A 54 -26.25 3.04 -4.60
C ARG A 54 -27.74 2.74 -4.43
N ARG A 55 -28.21 1.57 -4.85
CA ARG A 55 -29.61 1.15 -4.73
C ARG A 55 -29.91 0.40 -3.42
N LEU A 56 -28.88 0.08 -2.65
CA LEU A 56 -29.01 -0.65 -1.40
C LEU A 56 -29.25 0.31 -0.24
N THR A 57 -30.09 -0.14 0.68
CA THR A 57 -30.26 0.46 2.01
C THR A 57 -29.01 0.24 2.87
N ASP A 58 -28.88 1.02 3.93
CA ASP A 58 -27.76 0.90 4.87
C ASP A 58 -27.69 -0.50 5.52
N ARG A 59 -28.84 -1.12 5.81
CA ARG A 59 -28.92 -2.49 6.33
C ARG A 59 -28.40 -3.50 5.30
N GLN A 60 -28.79 -3.36 4.04
CA GLN A 60 -28.32 -4.23 2.96
C GLN A 60 -26.82 -4.07 2.69
N ILE A 61 -26.27 -2.86 2.85
CA ILE A 61 -24.82 -2.64 2.73
C ILE A 61 -24.07 -3.32 3.89
N ALA A 62 -24.60 -3.22 5.11
CA ALA A 62 -24.01 -3.90 6.27
C ALA A 62 -24.04 -5.43 6.13
N GLU A 63 -25.11 -5.97 5.57
CA GLU A 63 -25.22 -7.39 5.25
C GLU A 63 -24.24 -7.79 4.14
N LEU A 64 -24.22 -7.05 3.03
CA LEU A 64 -23.26 -7.24 1.94
C LEU A 64 -21.81 -7.23 2.45
N ALA A 65 -21.45 -6.27 3.31
CA ALA A 65 -20.10 -6.19 3.86
C ALA A 65 -19.73 -7.46 4.65
N ARG A 66 -20.61 -7.96 5.52
CA ARG A 66 -20.36 -9.19 6.28
C ARG A 66 -20.23 -10.40 5.36
N THR A 67 -21.16 -10.57 4.43
CA THR A 67 -21.11 -11.67 3.45
C THR A 67 -19.84 -11.62 2.60
N LEU A 68 -19.43 -10.45 2.13
CA LEU A 68 -18.18 -10.31 1.39
C LEU A 68 -16.99 -10.71 2.27
N ALA A 69 -16.90 -10.22 3.51
CA ALA A 69 -15.80 -10.55 4.40
C ALA A 69 -15.65 -12.07 4.62
N GLU A 70 -16.76 -12.79 4.75
CA GLU A 70 -16.76 -14.26 4.88
C GLU A 70 -16.20 -14.97 3.63
N LEU A 71 -16.43 -14.43 2.44
CA LEU A 71 -16.02 -15.03 1.17
C LEU A 71 -14.55 -14.73 0.79
N MET A 72 -13.95 -13.68 1.35
CA MET A 72 -12.63 -13.21 0.91
C MET A 72 -11.50 -14.24 1.04
N PRO A 73 -11.44 -15.11 2.07
CA PRO A 73 -10.39 -16.11 2.16
C PRO A 73 -10.35 -17.10 1.00
N GLU A 74 -11.51 -17.42 0.43
CA GLU A 74 -11.66 -18.31 -0.72
C GLU A 74 -11.32 -17.57 -2.02
N GLU A 75 -11.87 -16.38 -2.22
CA GLU A 75 -11.61 -15.57 -3.43
C GLU A 75 -10.13 -15.17 -3.57
N ALA A 76 -9.39 -15.08 -2.47
CA ALA A 76 -7.99 -14.70 -2.48
C ALA A 76 -7.02 -15.84 -2.83
N LYS A 77 -7.44 -17.12 -2.78
CA LYS A 77 -6.58 -18.28 -3.02
C LYS A 77 -5.77 -18.21 -4.32
N PRO A 78 -6.35 -17.81 -5.48
CA PRO A 78 -5.62 -17.81 -6.75
C PRO A 78 -4.37 -16.93 -6.77
N PHE A 79 -4.28 -15.90 -5.91
CA PHE A 79 -3.10 -15.03 -5.85
C PHE A 79 -1.90 -15.69 -5.16
N PHE A 80 -2.13 -16.72 -4.35
CA PHE A 80 -1.09 -17.44 -3.61
C PHE A 80 -0.70 -18.76 -4.27
N GLU A 81 -1.63 -19.40 -4.99
CA GLU A 81 -1.37 -20.64 -5.74
C GLU A 81 -0.51 -20.39 -6.98
N ASP A 82 -0.75 -19.28 -7.70
CA ASP A 82 -0.01 -18.88 -8.89
C ASP A 82 0.47 -17.43 -8.75
N CYS A 83 1.63 -17.26 -8.11
CA CYS A 83 2.23 -15.96 -7.86
C CYS A 83 2.73 -15.32 -9.17
N LYS A 84 1.83 -14.60 -9.85
CA LYS A 84 2.14 -13.85 -11.08
C LYS A 84 2.87 -12.55 -10.76
N SER A 85 3.91 -12.26 -11.53
CA SER A 85 4.54 -10.94 -11.52
C SER A 85 3.52 -9.85 -11.88
N PRO A 86 3.55 -8.69 -11.20
CA PRO A 86 2.84 -7.50 -11.65
C PRO A 86 3.25 -7.13 -13.09
N THR A 87 2.32 -6.51 -13.82
CA THR A 87 2.60 -6.03 -15.17
C THR A 87 3.64 -4.91 -15.17
N ARG A 88 4.25 -4.65 -16.33
CA ARG A 88 5.26 -3.60 -16.48
C ARG A 88 4.74 -2.21 -16.08
N ILE A 89 3.50 -1.89 -16.47
CA ILE A 89 2.87 -0.60 -16.13
C ILE A 89 2.65 -0.48 -14.62
N SER A 90 2.18 -1.55 -13.97
CA SER A 90 2.01 -1.58 -12.51
C SER A 90 3.34 -1.41 -11.79
N LYS A 91 4.41 -2.07 -12.23
CA LYS A 91 5.76 -1.88 -11.67
C LYS A 91 6.23 -0.44 -11.80
N VAL A 92 5.99 0.21 -12.93
CA VAL A 92 6.33 1.62 -13.15
C VAL A 92 5.59 2.53 -12.17
N VAL A 93 4.27 2.40 -12.06
CA VAL A 93 3.48 3.22 -11.15
C VAL A 93 3.85 2.95 -9.69
N PHE A 94 4.06 1.69 -9.34
CA PHE A 94 4.56 1.28 -8.04
C PHE A 94 5.89 1.97 -7.70
N ARG A 95 6.91 1.87 -8.58
CA ARG A 95 8.24 2.48 -8.33
C ARG A 95 8.16 3.99 -8.17
N LEU A 96 7.37 4.67 -9.00
CA LEU A 96 7.16 6.11 -8.87
C LEU A 96 6.54 6.47 -7.52
N THR A 97 5.56 5.70 -7.05
CA THR A 97 4.98 5.92 -5.72
C THR A 97 5.96 5.56 -4.60
N ALA A 98 6.70 4.45 -4.70
CA ALA A 98 7.68 4.05 -3.70
C ALA A 98 8.79 5.10 -3.53
N VAL A 99 9.27 5.69 -4.63
CA VAL A 99 10.21 6.83 -4.60
C VAL A 99 9.59 8.05 -3.90
N SER A 100 8.30 8.34 -4.11
CA SER A 100 7.63 9.43 -3.37
C SER A 100 7.65 9.20 -1.85
N TYR A 101 7.42 7.97 -1.39
CA TYR A 101 7.52 7.62 0.03
C TYR A 101 8.95 7.67 0.55
N ALA A 102 9.91 7.19 -0.24
CA ALA A 102 11.31 7.14 0.14
C ALA A 102 11.89 8.54 0.41
N ARG A 103 11.37 9.58 -0.24
CA ARG A 103 11.72 10.99 0.03
C ARG A 103 11.28 11.48 1.42
N LEU A 104 10.34 10.81 2.06
CA LEU A 104 9.85 11.14 3.40
C LEU A 104 10.68 10.48 4.51
N HIS A 105 11.69 9.70 4.13
CA HIS A 105 12.58 9.02 5.05
C HIS A 105 13.28 10.00 6.00
N PRO A 106 13.48 9.67 7.29
CA PRO A 106 14.07 10.58 8.29
C PRO A 106 15.41 11.18 7.89
N HIS A 107 16.23 10.38 7.20
CA HIS A 107 17.57 10.77 6.74
C HIS A 107 17.58 11.47 5.37
N CYS A 108 16.42 11.68 4.74
CA CYS A 108 16.29 12.48 3.53
C CYS A 108 15.88 13.90 3.91
N ARG A 109 16.86 14.81 4.03
CA ARG A 109 16.58 16.25 4.11
C ARG A 109 16.50 16.81 2.71
N HIS A 110 15.44 17.56 2.41
CA HIS A 110 15.24 18.18 1.11
C HIS A 110 15.14 19.69 1.27
N GLU A 111 16.11 20.39 0.70
CA GLU A 111 16.00 21.83 0.44
C GLU A 111 15.34 22.03 -0.93
N ALA A 112 14.44 23.00 -1.03
CA ALA A 112 13.64 23.23 -2.22
C ALA A 112 14.43 23.99 -3.29
N ASN A 113 15.39 23.30 -3.94
CA ASN A 113 16.28 23.89 -4.94
C ASN A 113 15.93 23.42 -6.36
N TRP A 114 16.29 24.21 -7.39
CA TRP A 114 16.05 23.84 -8.79
C TRP A 114 16.80 22.59 -9.23
N THR A 115 18.01 22.38 -8.70
CA THR A 115 18.80 21.15 -8.90
C THR A 115 18.04 19.92 -8.45
N MET A 116 17.40 19.99 -7.29
CA MET A 116 16.54 18.94 -6.75
C MET A 116 15.38 18.60 -7.70
N ARG A 117 14.75 19.59 -8.33
CA ARG A 117 13.67 19.35 -9.30
C ARG A 117 14.17 18.60 -10.54
N LEU A 118 15.35 18.95 -11.04
CA LEU A 118 15.99 18.23 -12.15
C LEU A 118 16.36 16.79 -11.76
N ASP A 119 16.88 16.60 -10.55
CA ASP A 119 17.19 15.26 -10.04
C ASP A 119 15.94 14.40 -9.79
N LEU A 120 14.82 15.00 -9.40
CA LEU A 120 13.52 14.34 -9.33
C LEU A 120 13.01 13.93 -10.71
N ALA A 121 13.17 14.78 -11.73
CA ALA A 121 12.81 14.45 -13.10
C ALA A 121 13.66 13.29 -13.63
N ARG A 122 14.98 13.33 -13.41
CA ARG A 122 15.92 12.24 -13.74
C ARG A 122 15.58 10.95 -13.01
N THR A 123 15.28 11.03 -11.72
CA THR A 123 14.86 9.89 -10.90
C THR A 123 13.57 9.27 -11.44
N SER A 124 12.58 10.09 -11.77
CA SER A 124 11.33 9.64 -12.36
C SER A 124 11.58 8.92 -13.69
N TRP A 125 12.43 9.49 -14.54
CA TRP A 125 12.84 8.85 -15.81
C TRP A 125 13.50 7.49 -15.60
N LYS A 126 14.41 7.37 -14.63
CA LYS A 126 15.04 6.10 -14.25
C LYS A 126 13.99 5.07 -13.78
N CYS A 127 13.02 5.49 -12.97
CA CYS A 127 11.93 4.61 -12.51
C CYS A 127 11.03 4.13 -13.66
N LEU A 128 10.75 5.00 -14.63
CA LEU A 128 10.00 4.66 -15.84
C LEU A 128 10.73 3.62 -16.68
N ARG A 129 12.05 3.80 -16.89
CA ARG A 129 12.87 2.83 -17.61
C ARG A 129 12.92 1.50 -16.86
N GLY A 130 13.07 1.57 -15.54
CA GLY A 130 12.99 0.41 -14.67
C GLY A 130 14.21 -0.50 -14.72
N SER A 131 15.33 0.01 -15.21
CA SER A 131 16.61 -0.70 -15.33
C SER A 131 17.77 0.21 -14.97
N GLY A 132 18.87 -0.40 -14.53
CA GLY A 132 20.10 0.30 -14.17
C GLY A 132 20.09 0.87 -12.74
N GLN A 133 20.97 1.82 -12.47
CA GLN A 133 21.18 2.32 -11.11
C GLN A 133 20.01 3.14 -10.58
N THR A 134 19.60 2.83 -9.35
CA THR A 134 18.69 3.65 -8.57
C THR A 134 19.32 5.02 -8.27
N PRO A 135 18.51 6.02 -7.88
CA PRO A 135 19.05 7.22 -7.25
C PRO A 135 19.92 6.86 -6.04
N VAL A 136 20.83 7.75 -5.66
CA VAL A 136 21.59 7.63 -4.40
C VAL A 136 21.15 8.78 -3.51
N TRP A 137 20.61 8.48 -2.34
CA TRP A 137 20.12 9.49 -1.40
C TRP A 137 20.89 9.41 -0.09
N GLY A 138 22.14 9.85 -0.16
CA GLY A 138 23.07 9.87 0.97
C GLY A 138 23.12 8.54 1.70
N HIS A 139 23.12 8.60 3.04
CA HIS A 139 23.11 7.41 3.88
C HIS A 139 21.74 6.74 3.99
N ALA A 140 20.65 7.31 3.45
CA ALA A 140 19.33 6.69 3.53
C ALA A 140 19.21 5.53 2.55
N PHE A 141 19.56 5.77 1.29
CA PHE A 141 19.43 4.77 0.23
C PHE A 141 20.73 4.70 -0.58
N PRO A 142 21.52 3.62 -0.41
CA PRO A 142 22.77 3.44 -1.15
C PRO A 142 22.51 3.21 -2.65
N ALA A 143 23.59 3.20 -3.43
CA ALA A 143 23.52 2.79 -4.82
C ALA A 143 23.07 1.32 -4.91
N ALA A 144 22.03 1.08 -5.70
CA ALA A 144 21.49 -0.23 -6.02
C ALA A 144 21.09 -0.27 -7.49
N THR A 145 20.66 -1.42 -7.99
CA THR A 145 20.06 -1.54 -9.33
C THR A 145 18.58 -1.84 -9.21
N PHE A 146 17.74 -1.40 -10.15
CA PHE A 146 16.32 -1.75 -10.10
C PHE A 146 16.10 -3.26 -10.13
N GLU A 147 16.96 -3.98 -10.84
CA GLU A 147 16.99 -5.43 -10.96
C GLU A 147 17.21 -6.08 -9.59
N SER A 148 18.23 -5.65 -8.84
CA SER A 148 18.51 -6.20 -7.50
C SER A 148 17.39 -5.89 -6.50
N LEU A 149 16.62 -4.82 -6.67
CA LEU A 149 15.47 -4.52 -5.80
C LEU A 149 14.23 -5.38 -6.09
N GLU A 150 14.15 -5.99 -7.27
CA GLU A 150 13.06 -6.90 -7.64
C GLU A 150 13.31 -8.32 -7.13
N GLU A 151 14.55 -8.65 -6.77
CA GLU A 151 14.92 -9.94 -6.21
C GLU A 151 14.27 -10.15 -4.81
N PRO A 152 13.78 -11.36 -4.51
CA PRO A 152 13.27 -11.72 -3.19
C PRO A 152 14.28 -11.42 -2.08
N LEU A 153 13.83 -10.98 -0.91
CA LEU A 153 14.72 -10.87 0.25
C LEU A 153 15.11 -12.27 0.76
N GLY A 154 14.30 -13.29 0.47
CA GLY A 154 14.43 -14.61 1.04
C GLY A 154 13.95 -14.63 2.50
N ILE A 155 14.18 -15.76 3.17
CA ILE A 155 13.77 -15.95 4.56
C ILE A 155 14.68 -15.11 5.46
N LYS A 156 14.09 -14.15 6.17
CA LYS A 156 14.77 -13.32 7.19
C LYS A 156 14.09 -13.48 8.54
N SER A 157 14.74 -12.98 9.59
CA SER A 157 14.15 -12.95 10.93
C SER A 157 12.79 -12.24 10.91
N PRO A 158 11.72 -12.84 11.48
CA PRO A 158 10.41 -12.21 11.60
C PRO A 158 10.44 -10.83 12.28
N ASP A 159 11.40 -10.61 13.18
CA ASP A 159 11.56 -9.35 13.92
C ASP A 159 11.83 -8.14 13.02
N ILE A 160 12.45 -8.36 11.85
CA ILE A 160 12.71 -7.30 10.87
C ILE A 160 11.40 -6.75 10.31
N TYR A 161 10.38 -7.60 10.15
CA TYR A 161 9.09 -7.22 9.57
C TYR A 161 8.05 -6.77 10.61
N LEU A 162 8.36 -6.95 11.89
CA LEU A 162 7.46 -6.63 13.00
C LEU A 162 7.02 -5.16 13.00
N PRO A 163 7.90 -4.16 12.76
CA PRO A 163 7.46 -2.76 12.73
C PRO A 163 6.43 -2.46 11.64
N LEU A 164 6.60 -3.03 10.44
CA LEU A 164 5.65 -2.85 9.33
C LEU A 164 4.32 -3.52 9.62
N SER A 165 4.36 -4.73 10.19
CA SER A 165 3.16 -5.46 10.60
C SER A 165 2.36 -4.68 11.65
N ARG A 166 3.05 -4.16 12.68
CA ARG A 166 2.44 -3.31 13.72
C ARG A 166 1.86 -2.01 13.16
N LEU A 167 2.53 -1.36 12.20
CA LEU A 167 1.99 -0.17 11.54
C LEU A 167 0.63 -0.50 10.91
N ILE A 168 0.56 -1.58 10.13
CA ILE A 168 -0.66 -1.99 9.44
C ILE A 168 -1.76 -2.35 10.44
N GLU A 169 -1.46 -3.17 11.44
CA GLU A 169 -2.41 -3.59 12.47
C GLU A 169 -2.95 -2.40 13.27
N THR A 170 -2.07 -1.54 13.79
CA THR A 170 -2.45 -0.36 14.58
C THR A 170 -3.29 0.61 13.74
N THR A 171 -2.90 0.83 12.49
CA THR A 171 -3.65 1.71 11.57
C THR A 171 -5.03 1.09 11.26
N SER A 172 -5.13 -0.23 11.19
CA SER A 172 -6.37 -0.95 10.95
C SER A 172 -7.31 -0.88 12.15
N GLU A 173 -6.81 -1.14 13.37
CA GLU A 173 -7.56 -1.10 14.63
C GLU A 173 -8.21 0.27 14.88
N SER A 174 -7.47 1.33 14.56
CA SER A 174 -7.89 2.73 14.77
C SER A 174 -8.63 3.34 13.57
N PHE A 175 -8.75 2.63 12.46
CA PHE A 175 -9.23 3.12 11.17
C PHE A 175 -8.51 4.36 10.62
N LEU A 176 -7.30 4.67 11.12
CA LEU A 176 -6.57 5.88 10.73
C LEU A 176 -6.32 5.95 9.22
N TYR A 177 -6.14 4.82 8.53
CA TYR A 177 -5.97 4.78 7.07
C TYR A 177 -7.17 5.35 6.28
N ALA A 178 -8.36 5.33 6.89
CA ALA A 178 -9.60 5.85 6.32
C ALA A 178 -9.96 7.26 6.83
N LEU A 179 -9.49 7.61 8.04
CA LEU A 179 -9.93 8.81 8.75
C LEU A 179 -8.89 9.93 8.80
N ALA A 180 -7.59 9.60 8.80
CA ALA A 180 -6.52 10.58 8.97
C ALA A 180 -6.13 11.23 7.63
N ASN A 181 -6.21 12.57 7.57
CA ASN A 181 -5.60 13.47 6.56
C ASN A 181 -5.77 13.12 5.06
N ARG A 182 -6.64 12.18 4.71
CA ARG A 182 -6.95 11.75 3.35
C ARG A 182 -8.27 12.32 2.89
N GLY A 183 -8.44 13.63 3.04
CA GLY A 183 -9.66 14.33 2.65
C GLY A 183 -10.12 13.91 1.24
N ARG A 184 -11.37 13.43 1.15
CA ARG A 184 -12.04 12.93 -0.07
C ARG A 184 -11.71 11.51 -0.52
N TRP A 185 -10.83 10.78 0.16
CA TRP A 185 -10.65 9.35 -0.13
C TRP A 185 -11.91 8.59 0.25
N SER A 186 -12.22 7.57 -0.55
CA SER A 186 -13.24 6.61 -0.19
C SER A 186 -12.67 5.51 0.69
N VAL A 187 -13.53 4.75 1.37
CA VAL A 187 -13.12 3.57 2.14
C VAL A 187 -12.35 2.60 1.24
N THR A 188 -12.82 2.34 0.02
CA THR A 188 -12.13 1.45 -0.92
C THR A 188 -10.76 2.00 -1.37
N ASP A 189 -10.63 3.30 -1.61
CA ASP A 189 -9.31 3.93 -1.88
C ASP A 189 -8.38 3.81 -0.68
N SER A 190 -8.89 4.02 0.53
CA SER A 190 -8.12 3.98 1.77
C SER A 190 -7.58 2.58 2.05
N ILE A 191 -8.37 1.53 1.79
CA ILE A 191 -7.92 0.14 1.89
C ILE A 191 -6.76 -0.13 0.93
N ARG A 192 -6.89 0.29 -0.34
CA ARG A 192 -5.81 0.17 -1.33
C ARG A 192 -4.56 0.92 -0.92
N GLY A 193 -4.73 2.13 -0.38
CA GLY A 193 -3.62 2.93 0.12
C GLY A 193 -2.89 2.27 1.30
N LEU A 194 -3.63 1.65 2.23
CA LEU A 194 -3.05 0.88 3.34
C LEU A 194 -2.29 -0.34 2.81
N ALA A 195 -2.91 -1.13 1.94
CA ALA A 195 -2.30 -2.33 1.39
C ALA A 195 -1.05 -2.03 0.56
N LEU A 196 -1.01 -0.89 -0.15
CA LEU A 196 0.16 -0.44 -0.89
C LEU A 196 1.38 -0.13 0.01
N LEU A 197 1.17 0.19 1.29
CA LEU A 197 2.29 0.44 2.22
C LEU A 197 3.18 -0.79 2.38
N PHE A 198 2.60 -2.00 2.30
CA PHE A 198 3.36 -3.25 2.44
C PHE A 198 4.42 -3.42 1.34
N PRO A 199 4.07 -3.51 0.04
CA PRO A 199 5.07 -3.69 -1.01
C PRO A 199 6.04 -2.50 -1.09
N ILE A 200 5.60 -1.28 -0.76
CA ILE A 200 6.52 -0.14 -0.68
C ILE A 200 7.53 -0.34 0.46
N GLY A 201 7.07 -0.70 1.66
CA GLY A 201 7.95 -0.95 2.80
C GLY A 201 9.00 -2.02 2.50
N MET A 202 8.58 -3.12 1.88
CA MET A 202 9.46 -4.21 1.46
C MET A 202 10.48 -3.78 0.39
N TRP A 203 10.04 -3.04 -0.62
CA TRP A 203 10.93 -2.55 -1.68
C TRP A 203 11.94 -1.52 -1.13
N LEU A 204 11.52 -0.64 -0.22
CA LEU A 204 12.42 0.29 0.45
C LEU A 204 13.39 -0.42 1.40
N LEU A 205 12.98 -1.51 2.03
CA LEU A 205 13.89 -2.32 2.85
C LEU A 205 14.99 -2.94 1.99
N ARG A 206 14.64 -3.52 0.84
CA ARG A 206 15.60 -4.03 -0.15
C ARG A 206 16.60 -2.96 -0.57
N TRP A 207 16.10 -1.75 -0.83
CA TRP A 207 16.96 -0.65 -1.25
C TRP A 207 17.89 -0.17 -0.13
N ARG A 208 17.33 0.00 1.07
CA ARG A 208 18.08 0.43 2.26
C ARG A 208 19.17 -0.56 2.66
N ALA A 209 18.89 -1.85 2.50
CA ALA A 209 19.78 -2.94 2.84
C ALA A 209 20.61 -3.44 1.64
N SER A 210 20.67 -2.72 0.52
CA SER A 210 21.45 -3.15 -0.64
C SER A 210 22.90 -3.46 -0.21
N HIS A 211 23.38 -4.65 -0.56
CA HIS A 211 24.71 -5.18 -0.21
C HIS A 211 24.95 -5.53 1.27
N ARG A 212 23.91 -5.67 2.10
CA ARG A 212 24.03 -6.13 3.49
C ARG A 212 22.75 -6.80 3.97
N GLU A 213 22.78 -7.36 5.17
CA GLU A 213 21.57 -7.88 5.81
C GLU A 213 20.67 -6.73 6.31
N PRO A 214 19.34 -6.81 6.09
CA PRO A 214 18.38 -5.85 6.63
C PRO A 214 18.29 -5.98 8.15
N THR A 215 18.12 -4.85 8.83
CA THR A 215 17.93 -4.81 10.30
C THR A 215 16.53 -4.33 10.67
N MET A 216 16.13 -4.56 11.93
CA MET A 216 14.89 -3.99 12.46
C MET A 216 14.89 -2.45 12.41
N GLU A 217 16.06 -1.82 12.63
CA GLU A 217 16.22 -0.36 12.57
C GLU A 217 15.96 0.19 11.16
N ASP A 218 16.37 -0.54 10.11
CA ASP A 218 16.04 -0.15 8.74
C ASP A 218 14.53 -0.12 8.52
N MET A 219 13.83 -1.15 8.96
CA MET A 219 12.37 -1.20 8.84
C MET A 219 11.68 -0.12 9.68
N LEU A 220 12.18 0.18 10.88
CA LEU A 220 11.66 1.29 11.70
C LEU A 220 11.75 2.63 10.96
N ASN A 221 12.90 2.94 10.37
CA ASN A 221 13.08 4.17 9.59
C ASN A 221 12.18 4.23 8.35
N ILE A 222 11.94 3.08 7.70
CA ILE A 222 11.01 2.95 6.58
C ILE A 222 9.57 3.18 7.05
N VAL A 223 9.16 2.58 8.17
CA VAL A 223 7.83 2.78 8.77
C VAL A 223 7.58 4.24 9.08
N VAL A 224 8.57 4.98 9.59
CA VAL A 224 8.44 6.44 9.78
C VAL A 224 8.18 7.16 8.46
N ALA A 225 8.83 6.76 7.36
CA ALA A 225 8.57 7.31 6.04
C ALA A 225 7.15 6.99 5.53
N LEU A 226 6.68 5.75 5.75
CA LEU A 226 5.34 5.30 5.39
C LEU A 226 4.25 6.04 6.17
N ASP A 227 4.45 6.22 7.47
CA ASP A 227 3.53 6.93 8.36
C ASP A 227 3.41 8.41 7.99
N ARG A 228 4.55 9.10 7.77
CA ARG A 228 4.57 10.47 7.23
C ARG A 228 3.81 10.60 5.92
N GLY A 229 3.91 9.58 5.05
CA GLY A 229 3.22 9.55 3.77
C GLY A 229 1.70 9.47 3.89
N GLN A 230 1.13 9.08 5.03
CA GLN A 230 -0.32 9.12 5.23
C GLN A 230 -0.87 10.55 5.30
N GLY A 231 -0.08 11.49 5.83
CA GLY A 231 -0.43 12.91 5.95
C GLY A 231 0.10 13.80 4.82
N ASP A 232 0.94 13.27 3.92
CA ASP A 232 1.54 14.04 2.84
C ASP A 232 0.51 14.43 1.76
N GLN A 233 0.51 15.71 1.36
CA GLN A 233 -0.45 16.24 0.39
C GLN A 233 -0.28 15.65 -1.02
N SER A 234 0.95 15.32 -1.41
CA SER A 234 1.22 14.74 -2.74
C SER A 234 0.72 13.29 -2.82
N LEU A 235 0.86 12.55 -1.72
CA LEU A 235 0.42 11.17 -1.57
C LEU A 235 -1.07 11.03 -1.21
N SER A 236 -1.74 12.11 -0.81
CA SER A 236 -3.22 12.15 -0.65
C SER A 236 -3.93 12.76 -1.86
N SER A 237 -3.20 13.14 -2.92
CA SER A 237 -3.72 13.86 -4.08
C SER A 237 -4.69 13.06 -4.96
N LYS A 238 -5.44 13.77 -5.83
CA LYS A 238 -6.28 13.15 -6.87
C LYS A 238 -5.46 12.25 -7.81
N LEU A 239 -4.22 12.61 -8.11
CA LEU A 239 -3.34 11.84 -8.97
C LEU A 239 -2.94 10.52 -8.31
N GLN A 240 -2.62 10.54 -7.01
CA GLN A 240 -2.29 9.33 -6.28
C GLN A 240 -3.47 8.36 -6.21
N ARG A 241 -4.70 8.87 -6.02
CA ARG A 241 -5.91 8.03 -6.11
C ARG A 241 -6.10 7.39 -7.50
N ARG A 242 -5.81 8.12 -8.59
CA ARG A 242 -5.86 7.54 -9.94
C ARG A 242 -4.83 6.42 -10.11
N LYS A 243 -3.62 6.61 -9.58
CA LYS A 243 -2.59 5.56 -9.56
C LYS A 243 -3.05 4.33 -8.77
N LEU A 244 -3.63 4.52 -7.59
CA LEU A 244 -4.19 3.44 -6.78
C LEU A 244 -5.35 2.71 -7.47
N ALA A 245 -6.27 3.46 -8.10
CA ALA A 245 -7.35 2.86 -8.88
C ALA A 245 -6.80 2.01 -10.03
N MET A 246 -5.78 2.52 -10.75
CA MET A 246 -5.11 1.79 -11.82
C MET A 246 -4.43 0.51 -11.31
N LEU A 247 -3.76 0.56 -10.15
CA LEU A 247 -3.18 -0.63 -9.52
C LEU A 247 -4.26 -1.58 -8.97
N GLY A 248 -5.42 -1.08 -8.56
CA GLY A 248 -6.55 -1.91 -8.13
C GLY A 248 -7.27 -2.61 -9.29
N CYS A 249 -7.06 -2.19 -10.53
CA CYS A 249 -7.60 -2.87 -11.70
C CYS A 249 -6.92 -4.24 -11.89
N ASN A 250 -7.71 -5.25 -12.28
CA ASN A 250 -7.23 -6.59 -12.65
C ASN A 250 -6.36 -7.32 -11.62
N GLY A 251 -6.45 -6.94 -10.33
CA GLY A 251 -5.72 -7.60 -9.25
C GLY A 251 -4.23 -7.23 -9.17
N GLU A 252 -3.80 -6.12 -9.78
CA GLU A 252 -2.38 -5.77 -9.86
C GLU A 252 -1.78 -5.37 -8.51
N LEU A 253 -2.58 -4.79 -7.61
CA LEU A 253 -2.15 -4.41 -6.27
C LEU A 253 -1.98 -5.63 -5.36
N GLU A 254 -2.86 -6.62 -5.51
CA GLU A 254 -2.76 -7.93 -4.86
C GLU A 254 -1.51 -8.65 -5.32
N ARG A 255 -1.25 -8.67 -6.64
CA ARG A 255 0.01 -9.19 -7.20
C ARG A 255 1.22 -8.46 -6.63
N LEU A 256 1.19 -7.14 -6.47
CA LEU A 256 2.28 -6.40 -5.85
C LEU A 256 2.52 -6.82 -4.39
N VAL A 257 1.45 -6.92 -3.59
CA VAL A 257 1.52 -7.35 -2.19
C VAL A 257 2.14 -8.74 -2.09
N VAL A 258 1.68 -9.71 -2.90
CA VAL A 258 2.21 -11.07 -2.89
C VAL A 258 3.64 -11.12 -3.45
N TRP A 259 3.93 -10.41 -4.54
CA TRP A 259 5.23 -10.40 -5.21
C TRP A 259 6.37 -9.91 -4.30
N TYR A 260 6.09 -8.88 -3.50
CA TYR A 260 7.05 -8.28 -2.56
C TYR A 260 7.09 -8.97 -1.20
N ALA A 261 6.20 -9.93 -0.94
CA ALA A 261 6.27 -10.80 0.23
C ALA A 261 7.28 -11.95 0.10
N ARG A 262 7.83 -12.16 -1.10
CA ARG A 262 8.85 -13.18 -1.40
C ARG A 262 10.23 -12.79 -0.88
#